data_AF-A0A6P2GAJ4-F1
#
_entry.id   AF-A0A6P2GAJ4-F1
#
_cell.length_a   1.000
_cell.length_b   1.000
_cell.length_c   1.000
_cell.angle_alpha   90.00
_cell.angle_beta   90.00
_cell.angle_gamma   90.00
#
_symmetry.space_group_name_H-M   'P 1'
#
loop_
_entity.id
_entity.type
_entity.pdbx_description
1 polymer ?
#
loop_
_entity_poly.entity_id
_entity_poly.type
_entity_poly.pdbx_seq_one_letter_code
_entity_poly.pdbx_strand_id
1 'polypeptide(L)'
;MKYSKSFALYNFDHGFEKPGTIRFGSFEIKISEANILSASKLSRRAATNFTWNSRGDRIVSKTPAKIGKISRTATVRRVYSKPNVIQSSDNSVDPGGIGDLCLFLSFLTGRRVFQKSELSGLEGGYYGESVVGRNYFLTLGPNWPDVDALQREGLFPVLWAIVNSNSTNDMIGKICYVSASLDSISTKWFKGEGVRYSEDECAAIDRAKRNIESIIRDELKNSSAAGDALPRVGGLFAPSALMKLSSFLIAQGLLSNEPSKDEMGRLKLLNSIRNRVVHSTDIPSEIHKDFNRRGEIAACVLAITSEICSVYIAGVSGIRDFQIEQSRKYIVDFFKTGVFRNHKVFDEDYETFFARLEGNWLNGNGI
;
A
#
# COMPACT_ATOMS: atom_id res chain seq x y z
N MET A 1 28.79 9.79 29.08
CA MET A 1 28.10 9.11 27.96
C MET A 1 27.20 8.02 28.54
N LYS A 2 25.88 8.24 28.63
CA LYS A 2 24.94 7.16 29.03
C LYS A 2 24.89 6.14 27.90
N TYR A 3 25.12 4.87 28.20
CA TYR A 3 25.06 3.76 27.23
C TYR A 3 23.74 3.83 26.44
N SER A 4 23.82 4.03 25.13
CA SER A 4 22.65 3.93 24.25
C SER A 4 22.15 2.49 24.30
N LYS A 5 20.95 2.26 24.85
CA LYS A 5 20.30 0.94 24.86
C LYS A 5 20.28 0.40 23.43
N SER A 6 20.79 -0.81 23.25
CA SER A 6 20.80 -1.51 21.95
C SER A 6 19.64 -2.49 21.90
N PHE A 7 19.02 -2.63 20.73
CA PHE A 7 17.85 -3.47 20.49
C PHE A 7 18.16 -4.45 19.35
N ALA A 8 17.54 -5.62 19.37
CA ALA A 8 17.62 -6.58 18.28
C ALA A 8 16.42 -6.41 17.34
N LEU A 9 16.69 -6.31 16.04
CA LEU A 9 15.66 -6.32 15.01
C LEU A 9 15.54 -7.71 14.40
N TYR A 10 14.31 -8.12 14.16
CA TYR A 10 13.98 -9.40 13.54
C TYR A 10 13.31 -9.17 12.18
N ASN A 11 13.55 -10.10 11.24
CA ASN A 11 12.90 -10.15 9.93
C ASN A 11 13.16 -8.93 9.00
N PHE A 12 14.06 -8.02 9.37
CA PHE A 12 14.56 -6.94 8.51
C PHE A 12 15.41 -7.49 7.37
N ASP A 13 14.95 -7.31 6.13
CA ASP A 13 15.65 -7.71 4.91
C ASP A 13 16.53 -6.57 4.36
N HIS A 14 17.71 -6.43 4.94
CA HIS A 14 18.62 -5.30 4.67
C HIS A 14 19.34 -5.37 3.33
N GLY A 15 19.38 -6.52 2.64
CA GLY A 15 20.07 -6.68 1.35
C GLY A 15 21.59 -6.83 1.40
N PHE A 16 22.25 -6.44 2.52
CA PHE A 16 23.71 -6.57 2.72
C PHE A 16 24.27 -7.98 2.50
N GLU A 17 25.42 -8.03 1.82
CA GLU A 17 26.20 -9.24 1.56
C GLU A 17 27.53 -9.27 2.34
N LYS A 18 27.92 -8.14 2.94
CA LYS A 18 29.08 -7.99 3.83
C LYS A 18 28.68 -7.21 5.08
N PRO A 19 29.35 -7.41 6.23
CA PRO A 19 29.06 -6.65 7.44
C PRO A 19 29.11 -5.15 7.20
N GLY A 20 28.23 -4.43 7.88
CA GLY A 20 28.07 -3.00 7.63
C GLY A 20 27.24 -2.32 8.68
N THR A 21 27.09 -1.01 8.51
CA THR A 21 26.31 -0.17 9.39
C THR A 21 25.52 0.82 8.55
N ILE A 22 24.23 0.92 8.83
CA ILE A 22 23.31 1.83 8.16
C ILE A 22 22.91 2.89 9.18
N ARG A 23 22.93 4.15 8.78
CA ARG A 23 22.24 5.20 9.53
C ARG A 23 20.84 5.39 8.95
N PHE A 24 19.83 5.35 9.80
CA PHE A 24 18.44 5.59 9.42
C PHE A 24 17.80 6.49 10.47
N GLY A 25 17.73 7.79 10.17
CA GLY A 25 17.34 8.82 11.13
C GLY A 25 18.21 8.83 12.39
N SER A 26 17.56 8.71 13.55
CA SER A 26 18.24 8.69 14.86
C SER A 26 18.81 7.33 15.24
N PHE A 27 18.77 6.36 14.33
CA PHE A 27 19.17 4.99 14.57
C PHE A 27 20.41 4.63 13.74
N GLU A 28 21.28 3.86 14.38
CA GLU A 28 22.38 3.19 13.73
C GLU A 28 22.10 1.68 13.77
N ILE A 29 21.94 1.07 12.60
CA ILE A 29 21.61 -0.33 12.41
C ILE A 29 22.90 -1.05 11.99
N LYS A 30 23.43 -1.89 12.89
CA LYS A 30 24.61 -2.71 12.67
C LYS A 30 24.22 -4.09 12.16
N ILE A 31 24.85 -4.49 11.05
CA ILE A 31 24.69 -5.78 10.38
C ILE A 31 25.99 -6.56 10.51
N SER A 32 25.97 -7.69 11.24
CA SER A 32 27.10 -8.62 11.34
C SER A 32 27.03 -9.76 10.32
N GLU A 33 28.09 -10.57 10.23
CA GLU A 33 28.08 -11.80 9.41
C GLU A 33 26.95 -12.76 9.82
N ALA A 34 26.74 -12.94 11.13
CA ALA A 34 25.65 -13.77 11.65
C ALA A 34 24.27 -13.23 11.27
N ASN A 35 24.13 -11.90 11.16
CA ASN A 35 22.90 -11.27 10.70
C ASN A 35 22.66 -11.52 9.21
N ILE A 36 23.69 -11.45 8.37
CA ILE A 36 23.59 -11.75 6.93
C ILE A 36 23.20 -13.20 6.68
N LEU A 37 23.84 -14.13 7.42
CA LEU A 37 23.48 -15.55 7.39
C LEU A 37 22.05 -15.82 7.88
N SER A 38 21.52 -14.97 8.75
CA SER A 38 20.13 -15.04 9.20
C SER A 38 19.16 -14.46 8.17
N ALA A 39 19.53 -13.35 7.53
CA ALA A 39 18.73 -12.70 6.48
C ALA A 39 18.54 -13.61 5.25
N SER A 40 19.56 -14.42 4.89
CA SER A 40 19.44 -15.40 3.80
C SER A 40 18.49 -16.57 4.10
N LYS A 41 18.07 -16.74 5.37
CA LYS A 41 17.11 -17.76 5.83
C LYS A 41 15.68 -17.25 5.93
N LEU A 42 15.44 -15.97 5.67
CA LEU A 42 14.09 -15.42 5.62
C LEU A 42 13.27 -16.01 4.46
N SER A 43 11.95 -15.98 4.58
CA SER A 43 11.06 -16.44 3.51
C SER A 43 11.24 -15.61 2.25
N ARG A 44 11.27 -16.20 1.06
CA ARG A 44 11.46 -15.49 -0.22
C ARG A 44 10.46 -15.97 -1.28
N ARG A 45 10.04 -15.05 -2.15
CA ARG A 45 9.21 -15.37 -3.32
C ARG A 45 10.05 -16.13 -4.32
N ALA A 46 9.37 -16.89 -5.17
CA ALA A 46 10.01 -17.35 -6.38
C ALA A 46 10.46 -16.13 -7.19
N ALA A 47 11.67 -16.18 -7.73
CA ALA A 47 12.24 -15.11 -8.53
C ALA A 47 12.84 -15.68 -9.80
N THR A 48 12.66 -14.98 -10.91
CA THR A 48 13.31 -15.30 -12.17
C THR A 48 14.29 -14.17 -12.46
N ASN A 49 15.59 -14.50 -12.45
CA ASN A 49 16.65 -13.54 -12.72
C ASN A 49 17.17 -13.71 -14.14
N PHE A 50 17.58 -12.60 -14.74
CA PHE A 50 18.14 -12.55 -16.07
C PHE A 50 19.55 -12.00 -16.03
N THR A 51 20.45 -12.71 -16.71
CA THR A 51 21.81 -12.25 -16.96
C THR A 51 22.14 -12.52 -18.42
N TRP A 52 23.21 -11.91 -18.93
CA TRP A 52 23.69 -12.13 -20.28
C TRP A 52 25.03 -12.83 -20.18
N ASN A 53 25.22 -13.91 -20.95
CA ASN A 53 26.53 -14.55 -21.06
C ASN A 53 27.47 -13.71 -21.95
N SER A 54 28.72 -14.12 -22.03
CA SER A 54 29.73 -13.43 -22.86
C SER A 54 29.44 -13.47 -24.38
N ARG A 55 28.47 -14.27 -24.82
CA ARG A 55 28.02 -14.37 -26.22
C ARG A 55 26.78 -13.50 -26.50
N GLY A 56 26.24 -12.82 -25.49
CA GLY A 56 25.01 -12.05 -25.61
C GLY A 56 23.75 -12.93 -25.56
N ASP A 57 23.85 -14.20 -25.17
CA ASP A 57 22.68 -15.03 -24.92
C ASP A 57 22.14 -14.75 -23.52
N ARG A 58 20.81 -14.70 -23.41
CA ARG A 58 20.12 -14.50 -22.14
C ARG A 58 20.16 -15.80 -21.31
N ILE A 59 20.79 -15.74 -20.14
CA ILE A 59 20.73 -16.79 -19.13
C ILE A 59 19.58 -16.47 -18.18
N VAL A 60 18.64 -17.40 -18.09
CA VAL A 60 17.52 -17.36 -17.14
C VAL A 60 17.84 -18.27 -15.96
N SER A 61 17.75 -17.74 -14.73
CA SER A 61 17.82 -18.56 -13.52
C SER A 61 16.53 -18.42 -12.72
N LYS A 62 15.92 -19.55 -12.37
CA LYS A 62 14.73 -19.60 -11.52
C LYS A 62 15.17 -19.93 -10.09
N THR A 63 14.87 -19.04 -9.15
CA THR A 63 15.00 -19.29 -7.72
C THR A 63 13.62 -19.67 -7.19
N PRO A 64 13.43 -20.88 -6.63
CA PRO A 64 12.13 -21.29 -6.09
C PRO A 64 11.75 -20.46 -4.87
N ALA A 65 10.45 -20.41 -4.57
CA ALA A 65 9.99 -19.83 -3.32
C ALA A 65 10.60 -20.60 -2.13
N LYS A 66 10.98 -19.87 -1.10
CA LYS A 66 11.59 -20.42 0.11
C LYS A 66 10.72 -20.10 1.31
N ILE A 67 10.27 -21.12 2.02
CA ILE A 67 9.68 -20.96 3.35
C ILE A 67 10.85 -20.72 4.31
N GLY A 68 10.87 -19.56 4.96
CA GLY A 68 11.89 -19.18 5.91
C GLY A 68 11.36 -19.08 7.34
N LYS A 69 12.25 -18.67 8.24
CA LYS A 69 11.92 -18.45 9.65
C LYS A 69 12.26 -17.03 10.06
N ILE A 70 11.45 -16.48 10.95
CA ILE A 70 11.75 -15.23 11.62
C ILE A 70 13.07 -15.38 12.37
N SER A 71 14.00 -14.47 12.09
CA SER A 71 15.35 -14.52 12.62
C SER A 71 15.82 -13.11 12.97
N ARG A 72 16.77 -13.01 13.91
CA ARG A 72 17.42 -11.74 14.22
C ARG A 72 18.31 -11.33 13.05
N THR A 73 18.00 -10.22 12.41
CA THR A 73 18.70 -9.77 11.20
C THR A 73 19.42 -8.44 11.37
N ALA A 74 19.28 -7.76 12.51
CA ALA A 74 20.15 -6.63 12.82
C ALA A 74 20.25 -6.35 14.32
N THR A 75 21.17 -5.46 14.67
CA THR A 75 21.22 -4.80 15.97
C THR A 75 21.11 -3.31 15.76
N VAL A 76 20.23 -2.63 16.48
CA VAL A 76 20.05 -1.19 16.37
C VAL A 76 20.42 -0.50 17.68
N ARG A 77 21.08 0.65 17.57
CA ARG A 77 21.28 1.57 18.69
C ARG A 77 20.81 2.96 18.30
N ARG A 78 20.37 3.72 19.29
CA ARG A 78 20.00 5.12 19.12
C ARG A 78 21.25 5.98 19.24
N VAL A 79 21.49 6.82 18.23
CA VAL A 79 22.66 7.72 18.16
C VAL A 79 22.32 9.17 18.47
N TYR A 80 21.05 9.59 18.39
CA TYR A 80 20.60 10.94 18.75
C TYR A 80 19.59 10.96 19.89
N SER A 81 19.57 12.07 20.65
CA SER A 81 18.86 12.19 21.92
C SER A 81 17.34 12.27 21.80
N LYS A 82 16.74 12.57 20.63
CA LYS A 82 15.30 12.51 20.34
C LYS A 82 15.02 12.28 18.83
N PRO A 83 14.54 11.10 18.38
CA PRO A 83 13.95 10.97 17.06
C PRO A 83 12.66 11.79 16.98
N ASN A 84 12.36 12.34 15.80
CA ASN A 84 10.98 12.68 15.48
C ASN A 84 10.21 11.37 15.37
N VAL A 85 9.34 11.16 16.35
CA VAL A 85 8.50 9.97 16.48
C VAL A 85 7.06 10.35 16.16
N ILE A 86 6.33 9.40 15.59
CA ILE A 86 4.96 9.58 15.12
C ILE A 86 4.01 9.83 16.30
N GLN A 87 4.31 9.28 17.47
CA GLN A 87 3.62 9.59 18.73
C GLN A 87 4.59 10.25 19.71
N SER A 88 4.76 11.57 19.59
CA SER A 88 5.68 12.35 20.42
C SER A 88 5.12 12.79 21.77
N SER A 89 4.12 12.09 22.32
CA SER A 89 3.59 12.44 23.64
C SER A 89 4.51 11.93 24.76
N ASP A 90 4.62 12.69 25.84
CA ASP A 90 5.43 12.32 27.03
C ASP A 90 4.96 11.01 27.70
N ASN A 91 3.73 10.56 27.39
CA ASN A 91 3.14 9.28 27.80
C ASN A 91 3.14 8.21 26.69
N SER A 92 3.93 8.38 25.63
CA SER A 92 3.97 7.40 24.54
C SER A 92 4.48 6.04 25.04
N VAL A 93 3.89 4.97 24.52
CA VAL A 93 4.33 3.59 24.79
C VAL A 93 5.71 3.31 24.19
N ASP A 94 6.15 4.17 23.25
CA ASP A 94 7.46 4.12 22.59
C ASP A 94 8.17 5.49 22.56
N PRO A 95 8.69 5.98 23.69
CA PRO A 95 9.49 7.22 23.73
C PRO A 95 10.85 7.04 23.01
N GLY A 96 11.15 5.81 22.59
CA GLY A 96 12.34 5.39 21.89
C GLY A 96 12.31 5.68 20.39
N GLY A 97 11.12 5.67 19.80
CA GLY A 97 10.88 5.66 18.34
C GLY A 97 11.21 4.33 17.67
N ILE A 98 11.38 3.26 18.45
CA ILE A 98 11.82 1.96 17.94
C ILE A 98 10.68 1.19 17.26
N GLY A 99 9.45 1.37 17.70
CA GLY A 99 8.23 0.91 17.04
C GLY A 99 8.01 1.62 15.70
N ASP A 100 8.22 2.94 15.64
CA ASP A 100 8.18 3.69 14.38
C ASP A 100 9.26 3.21 13.41
N LEU A 101 10.48 2.97 13.91
CA LEU A 101 11.54 2.35 13.11
C LEU A 101 11.08 1.00 12.55
N CYS A 102 10.56 0.11 13.40
CA CYS A 102 10.04 -1.19 12.98
C CYS A 102 8.94 -1.04 11.92
N LEU A 103 8.01 -0.10 12.10
CA LEU A 103 6.92 0.16 11.16
C LEU A 103 7.45 0.64 9.80
N PHE A 104 8.39 1.59 9.78
CA PHE A 104 8.99 2.09 8.53
C PHE A 104 9.81 1.02 7.83
N LEU A 105 10.67 0.30 8.55
CA LEU A 105 11.41 -0.82 7.95
C LEU A 105 10.47 -1.89 7.42
N SER A 106 9.32 -2.08 8.08
CA SER A 106 8.31 -3.02 7.62
C SER A 106 7.64 -2.59 6.32
N PHE A 107 7.27 -1.32 6.24
CA PHE A 107 6.72 -0.71 5.04
C PHE A 107 7.72 -0.80 3.88
N LEU A 108 8.96 -0.37 4.12
CA LEU A 108 10.02 -0.37 3.11
C LEU A 108 10.29 -1.76 2.54
N THR A 109 10.42 -2.77 3.40
CA THR A 109 10.82 -4.13 3.00
C THR A 109 9.64 -5.05 2.65
N GLY A 110 8.40 -4.62 2.89
CA GLY A 110 7.20 -5.45 2.77
C GLY A 110 7.11 -6.56 3.82
N ARG A 111 8.01 -6.60 4.80
CA ARG A 111 8.08 -7.64 5.85
C ARG A 111 7.66 -7.07 7.17
N ARG A 112 7.03 -7.85 8.05
CA ARG A 112 6.87 -7.40 9.43
C ARG A 112 8.23 -7.44 10.14
N VAL A 113 8.80 -6.27 10.40
CA VAL A 113 9.99 -6.04 11.23
C VAL A 113 9.52 -5.71 12.65
N PHE A 114 10.13 -6.35 13.64
CA PHE A 114 9.75 -6.19 15.04
C PHE A 114 10.92 -6.42 15.99
N GLN A 115 10.71 -6.06 17.25
CA GLN A 115 11.59 -6.35 18.37
C GLN A 115 11.29 -7.73 18.97
N LYS A 116 12.24 -8.23 19.76
CA LYS A 116 12.07 -9.52 20.46
C LYS A 116 10.81 -9.56 21.35
N SER A 117 10.45 -8.44 21.99
CA SER A 117 9.28 -8.36 22.88
C SER A 117 7.94 -8.46 22.17
N GLU A 118 7.92 -8.25 20.85
CA GLU A 118 6.72 -8.30 20.02
C GLU A 118 6.51 -9.69 19.38
N LEU A 119 7.44 -10.63 19.61
CA LEU A 119 7.34 -12.01 19.15
C LEU A 119 6.27 -12.77 19.96
N SER A 120 5.15 -13.07 19.31
CA SER A 120 3.99 -13.79 19.80
C SER A 120 3.98 -15.27 19.43
N GLY A 121 4.98 -15.77 18.68
CA GLY A 121 5.10 -17.19 18.31
C GLY A 121 4.12 -17.66 17.24
N LEU A 122 3.11 -16.84 16.92
CA LEU A 122 2.13 -17.04 15.85
C LEU A 122 2.46 -16.23 14.59
N GLU A 123 3.58 -15.49 14.56
CA GLU A 123 3.97 -14.76 13.37
C GLU A 123 4.29 -15.73 12.23
N GLY A 124 3.44 -15.74 11.21
CA GLY A 124 3.79 -16.38 9.96
C GLY A 124 4.90 -15.61 9.26
N GLY A 125 5.75 -16.33 8.52
CA GLY A 125 6.81 -15.74 7.70
C GLY A 125 6.28 -15.05 6.43
N TYR A 126 5.11 -14.40 6.50
CA TYR A 126 4.46 -13.72 5.39
C TYR A 126 5.19 -12.41 5.06
N TYR A 127 5.21 -12.09 3.77
CA TYR A 127 5.86 -10.90 3.25
C TYR A 127 5.04 -10.37 2.06
N GLY A 128 4.74 -9.08 2.13
CA GLY A 128 4.12 -8.32 1.06
C GLY A 128 5.11 -7.96 -0.03
N GLU A 129 4.69 -7.01 -0.85
CA GLU A 129 5.54 -6.33 -1.82
C GLU A 129 6.47 -5.36 -1.09
N SER A 130 7.74 -5.31 -1.50
CA SER A 130 8.69 -4.33 -1.00
C SER A 130 8.43 -3.00 -1.70
N VAL A 131 8.39 -1.91 -0.93
CA VAL A 131 8.22 -0.55 -1.48
C VAL A 131 9.52 -0.07 -2.11
N VAL A 132 10.66 -0.50 -1.59
CA VAL A 132 11.99 -0.15 -2.11
C VAL A 132 12.74 -1.36 -2.63
N GLY A 133 13.65 -1.15 -3.57
CA GLY A 133 14.55 -2.17 -4.09
C GLY A 133 15.55 -2.68 -3.04
N ARG A 134 16.11 -3.87 -3.29
CA ARG A 134 17.08 -4.54 -2.39
C ARG A 134 18.32 -3.69 -2.07
N ASN A 135 18.69 -2.78 -2.96
CA ASN A 135 19.87 -1.93 -2.82
C ASN A 135 19.60 -0.61 -2.07
N TYR A 136 18.35 -0.30 -1.72
CA TYR A 136 17.98 0.96 -1.07
C TYR A 136 18.83 1.28 0.17
N PHE A 137 19.07 0.27 1.02
CA PHE A 137 19.87 0.42 2.23
C PHE A 137 21.40 0.44 1.97
N LEU A 138 21.84 0.13 0.74
CA LEU A 138 23.26 0.04 0.35
C LEU A 138 23.77 1.30 -0.35
N THR A 139 22.98 1.90 -1.24
CA THR A 139 23.46 2.91 -2.18
C THR A 139 23.12 4.35 -1.79
N LEU A 140 22.00 4.55 -1.09
CA LEU A 140 21.44 5.90 -0.91
C LEU A 140 21.71 6.52 0.46
N GLY A 141 22.19 5.76 1.45
CA GLY A 141 22.20 6.22 2.83
C GLY A 141 20.76 6.58 3.23
N PRO A 142 19.91 5.60 3.55
CA PRO A 142 18.46 5.79 3.58
C PRO A 142 18.09 6.95 4.52
N ASN A 143 17.46 7.98 3.94
CA ASN A 143 16.99 9.10 4.72
C ASN A 143 15.83 8.65 5.62
N TRP A 144 15.80 9.22 6.82
CA TRP A 144 14.63 9.09 7.66
C TRP A 144 13.41 9.63 6.91
N PRO A 145 12.29 8.89 6.87
CA PRO A 145 11.03 9.39 6.32
C PRO A 145 10.68 10.76 6.91
N ASP A 146 10.08 11.63 6.11
CA ASP A 146 9.51 12.89 6.60
C ASP A 146 8.30 12.60 7.50
N VAL A 147 8.60 12.31 8.78
CA VAL A 147 7.61 11.98 9.81
C VAL A 147 6.64 13.13 10.04
N ASP A 148 7.12 14.37 9.96
CA ASP A 148 6.32 15.56 10.20
C ASP A 148 5.30 15.74 9.06
N ALA A 149 5.70 15.49 7.81
CA ALA A 149 4.77 15.44 6.68
C ALA A 149 3.72 14.32 6.84
N LEU A 150 4.14 13.11 7.22
CA LEU A 150 3.20 12.00 7.47
C LEU A 150 2.20 12.31 8.59
N GLN A 151 2.63 12.98 9.66
CA GLN A 151 1.76 13.39 10.76
C GLN A 151 0.75 14.47 10.33
N ARG A 152 1.21 15.51 9.64
CA ARG A 152 0.36 16.57 9.08
C ARG A 152 -0.69 15.99 8.13
N GLU A 153 -0.27 15.09 7.24
CA GLU A 153 -1.15 14.33 6.34
C GLU A 153 -1.93 13.23 7.06
N GLY A 154 -1.69 12.96 8.34
CA GLY A 154 -2.43 11.96 9.14
C GLY A 154 -2.36 10.55 8.56
N LEU A 155 -1.22 10.20 7.95
CA LEU A 155 -1.02 8.93 7.24
C LEU A 155 -0.54 7.80 8.15
N PHE A 156 -0.39 8.03 9.44
CA PHE A 156 0.04 6.98 10.36
C PHE A 156 -0.92 5.78 10.44
N PRO A 157 -2.26 5.97 10.60
CA PRO A 157 -3.19 4.84 10.59
C PRO A 157 -3.15 4.08 9.25
N VAL A 158 -2.92 4.80 8.16
CA VAL A 158 -2.79 4.25 6.80
C VAL A 158 -1.52 3.41 6.69
N LEU A 159 -0.37 3.95 7.10
CA LEU A 159 0.91 3.24 7.14
C LEU A 159 0.79 1.97 8.01
N TRP A 160 0.19 2.09 9.19
CA TRP A 160 -0.06 0.95 10.07
C TRP A 160 -0.94 -0.10 9.39
N ALA A 161 -2.06 0.31 8.77
CA ALA A 161 -2.97 -0.61 8.09
C ALA A 161 -2.30 -1.33 6.91
N ILE A 162 -1.53 -0.62 6.08
CA ILE A 162 -0.77 -1.23 4.98
C ILE A 162 0.24 -2.26 5.50
N VAL A 163 1.01 -1.91 6.52
CA VAL A 163 2.01 -2.84 7.08
C VAL A 163 1.34 -4.06 7.71
N ASN A 164 0.24 -3.89 8.43
CA ASN A 164 -0.48 -5.00 9.07
C ASN A 164 -1.26 -5.87 8.08
N SER A 165 -1.70 -5.32 6.94
CA SER A 165 -2.35 -6.11 5.88
C SER A 165 -1.45 -7.26 5.40
N ASN A 166 -0.13 -7.04 5.36
CA ASN A 166 0.84 -8.07 4.98
C ASN A 166 0.93 -9.24 5.98
N SER A 167 0.47 -9.03 7.22
CA SER A 167 0.42 -10.05 8.27
C SER A 167 -0.93 -10.78 8.36
N THR A 168 -1.94 -10.33 7.61
CA THR A 168 -3.22 -11.01 7.49
C THR A 168 -3.10 -12.22 6.56
N ASN A 169 -3.77 -13.33 6.88
CA ASN A 169 -3.67 -14.57 6.09
C ASN A 169 -4.75 -14.70 5.03
N ASP A 170 -5.89 -14.05 5.22
CA ASP A 170 -7.02 -14.08 4.30
C ASP A 170 -7.06 -12.84 3.39
N MET A 171 -7.59 -13.03 2.18
CA MET A 171 -7.64 -11.97 1.17
C MET A 171 -8.66 -10.88 1.52
N ILE A 172 -9.77 -11.24 2.18
CA ILE A 172 -10.84 -10.31 2.54
C ILE A 172 -10.30 -9.27 3.53
N GLY A 173 -9.67 -9.71 4.61
CA GLY A 173 -9.04 -8.85 5.61
C GLY A 173 -7.97 -7.95 5.01
N LYS A 174 -7.15 -8.47 4.07
CA LYS A 174 -6.20 -7.64 3.32
C LYS A 174 -6.88 -6.54 2.53
N ILE A 175 -7.93 -6.88 1.78
CA ILE A 175 -8.71 -5.90 1.02
C ILE A 175 -9.32 -4.87 1.97
N CYS A 176 -9.87 -5.25 3.11
CA CYS A 176 -10.43 -4.30 4.08
C CYS A 176 -9.39 -3.29 4.57
N TYR A 177 -8.19 -3.73 4.98
CA TYR A 177 -7.12 -2.82 5.42
C TYR A 177 -6.67 -1.85 4.32
N VAL A 178 -6.44 -2.39 3.12
CA VAL A 178 -5.94 -1.62 1.99
C VAL A 178 -7.02 -0.66 1.46
N SER A 179 -8.30 -1.06 1.51
CA SER A 179 -9.42 -0.23 1.11
C SER A 179 -9.65 0.93 2.06
N ALA A 180 -9.68 0.65 3.36
CA ALA A 180 -9.77 1.68 4.39
C ALA A 180 -8.62 2.68 4.30
N SER A 181 -7.41 2.20 3.95
CA SER A 181 -6.24 3.04 3.70
C SER A 181 -6.46 4.00 2.51
N LEU A 182 -6.92 3.47 1.37
CA LEU A 182 -7.18 4.31 0.18
C LEU A 182 -8.32 5.30 0.41
N ASP A 183 -9.40 4.88 1.07
CA ASP A 183 -10.54 5.75 1.37
C ASP A 183 -10.14 6.87 2.35
N SER A 184 -9.28 6.56 3.33
CA SER A 184 -8.73 7.54 4.26
C SER A 184 -7.83 8.56 3.55
N ILE A 185 -6.91 8.08 2.69
CA ILE A 185 -6.04 8.94 1.88
C ILE A 185 -6.89 9.86 0.99
N SER A 186 -7.72 9.28 0.14
CA SER A 186 -8.48 10.02 -0.87
C SER A 186 -9.48 10.99 -0.25
N THR A 187 -10.14 10.60 0.85
CA THR A 187 -11.08 11.49 1.55
C THR A 187 -10.37 12.64 2.24
N LYS A 188 -9.23 12.38 2.91
CA LYS A 188 -8.48 13.43 3.59
C LYS A 188 -7.86 14.39 2.58
N TRP A 189 -7.23 13.88 1.52
CA TRP A 189 -6.70 14.68 0.43
C TRP A 189 -7.78 15.54 -0.21
N PHE A 190 -8.96 14.96 -0.52
CA PHE A 190 -10.05 15.71 -1.15
C PHE A 190 -10.60 16.84 -0.27
N LYS A 191 -10.57 16.71 1.07
CA LYS A 191 -10.95 17.80 1.97
C LYS A 191 -10.01 19.00 1.88
N GLY A 192 -8.72 18.77 1.61
CA GLY A 192 -7.72 19.83 1.46
C GLY A 192 -7.70 20.41 0.03
N GLU A 193 -7.51 19.53 -0.94
CA GLU A 193 -7.11 19.85 -2.33
C GLU A 193 -8.17 19.49 -3.38
N GLY A 194 -9.30 18.91 -2.97
CA GLY A 194 -10.35 18.48 -3.89
C GLY A 194 -11.11 19.65 -4.54
N VAL A 195 -12.01 19.31 -5.48
CA VAL A 195 -12.88 20.29 -6.12
C VAL A 195 -13.73 20.99 -5.05
N ARG A 196 -13.61 22.32 -4.98
CA ARG A 196 -14.39 23.15 -4.06
C ARG A 196 -15.52 23.81 -4.82
N TYR A 197 -16.72 23.69 -4.27
CA TYR A 197 -17.85 24.52 -4.67
C TYR A 197 -17.57 25.97 -4.24
N SER A 198 -17.98 26.92 -5.08
CA SER A 198 -18.05 28.33 -4.72
C SER A 198 -19.03 28.57 -3.56
N GLU A 199 -18.91 29.71 -2.89
CA GLU A 199 -19.84 30.08 -1.80
C GLU A 199 -21.30 30.09 -2.27
N ASP A 200 -21.54 30.56 -3.50
CA ASP A 200 -22.86 30.59 -4.11
C ASP A 200 -23.43 29.19 -4.37
N GLU A 201 -22.59 28.26 -4.85
CA GLU A 201 -22.95 26.86 -5.05
C GLU A 201 -23.24 26.16 -3.71
N CYS A 202 -22.42 26.40 -2.68
CA CYS A 202 -22.68 25.91 -1.33
C CYS A 202 -24.02 26.42 -0.78
N ALA A 203 -24.29 27.73 -0.92
CA ALA A 203 -25.55 28.32 -0.48
C ALA A 203 -26.75 27.74 -1.27
N ALA A 204 -26.59 27.47 -2.56
CA ALA A 204 -27.61 26.83 -3.39
C ALA A 204 -27.88 25.38 -2.96
N ILE A 205 -26.82 24.60 -2.69
CA ILE A 205 -26.92 23.23 -2.17
C ILE A 205 -27.63 23.23 -0.81
N ASP A 206 -27.30 24.14 0.10
CA ASP A 206 -27.92 24.23 1.41
C ASP A 206 -29.40 24.64 1.35
N ARG A 207 -29.77 25.51 0.41
CA ARG A 207 -31.18 25.82 0.13
C ARG A 207 -31.91 24.59 -0.41
N ALA A 208 -31.31 23.87 -1.36
CA ALA A 208 -31.90 22.66 -1.92
C ALA A 208 -32.11 21.57 -0.84
N LYS A 209 -31.12 21.35 0.03
CA LYS A 209 -31.24 20.43 1.17
C LYS A 209 -32.38 20.81 2.10
N ARG A 210 -32.48 22.08 2.50
CA ARG A 210 -33.57 22.58 3.35
C ARG A 210 -34.95 22.39 2.71
N ASN A 211 -35.07 22.63 1.41
CA ASN A 211 -36.32 22.40 0.70
C ASN A 211 -36.70 20.90 0.69
N ILE A 212 -35.74 20.01 0.45
CA ILE A 212 -35.95 18.57 0.51
C ILE A 212 -36.35 18.13 1.92
N GLU A 213 -35.68 18.63 2.95
CA GLU A 213 -36.03 18.35 4.35
C GLU A 213 -37.45 18.81 4.69
N SER A 214 -37.86 19.99 4.24
CA SER A 214 -39.23 20.50 4.44
C SER A 214 -40.25 19.57 3.80
N ILE A 215 -40.05 19.21 2.53
CA ILE A 215 -40.94 18.31 1.79
C ILE A 215 -41.03 16.95 2.51
N ILE A 216 -39.92 16.37 2.94
CA ILE A 216 -39.91 15.09 3.66
C ILE A 216 -40.68 15.20 4.99
N ARG A 217 -40.52 16.29 5.75
CA ARG A 217 -41.24 16.50 7.02
C ARG A 217 -42.74 16.68 6.81
N ASP A 218 -43.13 17.35 5.74
CA ASP A 218 -44.53 17.64 5.45
C ASP A 218 -45.25 16.41 4.87
N GLU A 219 -44.65 15.72 3.89
CA GLU A 219 -45.24 14.55 3.21
C GLU A 219 -45.20 13.27 4.06
N LEU A 220 -44.14 13.07 4.86
CA LEU A 220 -43.97 11.88 5.71
C LEU A 220 -44.30 12.18 7.18
N LYS A 221 -45.11 13.19 7.45
CA LYS A 221 -45.51 13.58 8.80
C LYS A 221 -46.13 12.38 9.54
N ASN A 222 -45.55 12.04 10.70
CA ASN A 222 -45.91 10.88 11.53
C ASN A 222 -45.57 9.49 10.95
N SER A 223 -44.80 9.42 9.87
CA SER A 223 -44.28 8.15 9.34
C SER A 223 -42.91 7.81 9.94
N SER A 224 -42.70 6.53 10.27
CA SER A 224 -41.37 6.02 10.65
C SER A 224 -40.35 6.18 9.51
N ALA A 225 -40.80 6.26 8.25
CA ALA A 225 -39.95 6.50 7.09
C ALA A 225 -39.30 7.90 7.11
N ALA A 226 -39.93 8.89 7.75
CA ALA A 226 -39.30 10.21 7.93
C ALA A 226 -38.02 10.13 8.76
N GLY A 227 -37.99 9.23 9.77
CA GLY A 227 -36.82 8.98 10.61
C GLY A 227 -35.64 8.35 9.85
N ASP A 228 -35.90 7.61 8.77
CA ASP A 228 -34.85 7.04 7.90
C ASP A 228 -34.46 7.99 6.75
N ALA A 229 -35.42 8.74 6.20
CA ALA A 229 -35.19 9.62 5.07
C ALA A 229 -34.42 10.90 5.44
N LEU A 230 -34.77 11.56 6.56
CA LEU A 230 -34.15 12.83 6.97
C LEU A 230 -32.62 12.73 7.17
N PRO A 231 -32.07 11.71 7.85
CA PRO A 231 -30.61 11.56 7.98
C PRO A 231 -29.87 11.44 6.64
N ARG A 232 -30.53 10.94 5.59
CA ARG A 232 -29.91 10.74 4.27
C ARG A 232 -29.78 12.04 3.48
N VAL A 233 -30.58 13.07 3.79
CA VAL A 233 -30.53 14.38 3.12
C VAL A 233 -29.17 15.05 3.30
N GLY A 234 -28.55 14.91 4.47
CA GLY A 234 -27.22 15.44 4.74
C GLY A 234 -26.16 14.94 3.75
N GLY A 235 -26.29 13.70 3.29
CA GLY A 235 -25.42 13.06 2.30
C GLY A 235 -25.72 13.42 0.85
N LEU A 236 -26.85 14.06 0.55
CA LEU A 236 -27.14 14.53 -0.80
C LEU A 236 -26.11 15.58 -1.23
N PHE A 237 -25.74 15.55 -2.50
CA PHE A 237 -24.72 16.42 -3.09
C PHE A 237 -23.33 16.29 -2.45
N ALA A 238 -23.10 15.32 -1.56
CA ALA A 238 -21.77 15.02 -1.08
C ALA A 238 -20.93 14.40 -2.22
N PRO A 239 -19.66 14.80 -2.38
CA PRO A 239 -18.77 14.19 -3.37
C PRO A 239 -18.71 12.67 -3.18
N SER A 240 -19.01 11.93 -4.24
CA SER A 240 -19.02 10.47 -4.20
C SER A 240 -17.61 9.92 -3.96
N ALA A 241 -17.50 8.71 -3.40
CA ALA A 241 -16.20 8.03 -3.22
C ALA A 241 -15.43 7.91 -4.55
N LEU A 242 -16.15 7.62 -5.64
CA LEU A 242 -15.57 7.54 -6.98
C LEU A 242 -15.02 8.90 -7.45
N MET A 243 -15.75 9.99 -7.21
CA MET A 243 -15.29 11.34 -7.55
C MET A 243 -14.03 11.70 -6.77
N LYS A 244 -14.02 11.48 -5.45
CA LYS A 244 -12.86 11.75 -4.59
C LYS A 244 -11.63 10.96 -5.05
N LEU A 245 -11.82 9.67 -5.36
CA LEU A 245 -10.75 8.81 -5.83
C LEU A 245 -10.25 9.23 -7.22
N SER A 246 -11.14 9.57 -8.14
CA SER A 246 -10.78 10.05 -9.47
C SER A 246 -9.95 11.34 -9.40
N SER A 247 -10.42 12.35 -8.65
CA SER A 247 -9.67 13.60 -8.46
C SER A 247 -8.31 13.37 -7.80
N PHE A 248 -8.25 12.49 -6.79
CA PHE A 248 -7.01 12.11 -6.14
C PHE A 248 -6.02 11.48 -7.14
N LEU A 249 -6.45 10.47 -7.90
CA LEU A 249 -5.57 9.78 -8.84
C LEU A 249 -5.07 10.70 -9.96
N ILE A 250 -5.90 11.63 -10.44
CA ILE A 250 -5.50 12.65 -11.42
C ILE A 250 -4.41 13.54 -10.83
N ALA A 251 -4.63 14.08 -9.63
CA ALA A 251 -3.66 14.96 -8.97
C ALA A 251 -2.33 14.27 -8.66
N GLN A 252 -2.35 12.95 -8.42
CA GLN A 252 -1.14 12.16 -8.21
C GLN A 252 -0.44 11.72 -9.51
N GLY A 253 -1.01 12.06 -10.69
CA GLY A 253 -0.51 11.65 -12.00
C GLY A 253 -0.68 10.15 -12.28
N LEU A 254 -1.58 9.48 -11.56
CA LEU A 254 -1.86 8.04 -11.68
C LEU A 254 -3.03 7.76 -12.63
N LEU A 255 -3.84 8.78 -12.93
CA LEU A 255 -4.91 8.77 -13.92
C LEU A 255 -4.73 9.98 -14.85
N SER A 256 -5.12 9.84 -16.12
CA SER A 256 -5.05 10.93 -17.10
C SER A 256 -5.90 12.14 -16.67
N ASN A 257 -5.44 13.36 -16.95
CA ASN A 257 -6.17 14.60 -16.59
C ASN A 257 -7.59 14.66 -17.17
N GLU A 258 -7.76 14.12 -18.38
CA GLU A 258 -9.05 13.90 -19.04
C GLU A 258 -9.21 12.41 -19.30
N PRO A 259 -9.67 11.62 -18.31
CA PRO A 259 -9.68 10.18 -18.43
C PRO A 259 -10.72 9.73 -19.47
N SER A 260 -10.29 8.84 -20.36
CA SER A 260 -11.16 8.20 -21.34
C SER A 260 -12.28 7.38 -20.67
N LYS A 261 -13.31 7.01 -21.45
CA LYS A 261 -14.39 6.14 -20.97
C LYS A 261 -13.86 4.81 -20.42
N ASP A 262 -12.82 4.26 -21.03
CA ASP A 262 -12.21 2.99 -20.62
C ASP A 262 -11.44 3.14 -19.31
N GLU A 263 -10.63 4.19 -19.17
CA GLU A 263 -9.94 4.52 -17.91
C GLU A 263 -10.94 4.70 -16.75
N MET A 264 -12.01 5.46 -16.99
CA MET A 264 -13.08 5.65 -16.00
C MET A 264 -13.87 4.35 -15.74
N GLY A 265 -14.03 3.49 -16.74
CA GLY A 265 -14.63 2.17 -16.60
C GLY A 265 -13.82 1.27 -15.67
N ARG A 266 -12.50 1.23 -15.84
CA ARG A 266 -11.57 0.48 -14.97
C ARG A 266 -11.56 1.04 -13.55
N LEU A 267 -11.59 2.36 -13.38
CA LEU A 267 -11.70 2.98 -12.06
C LEU A 267 -13.01 2.63 -11.36
N LYS A 268 -14.14 2.69 -12.07
CA LYS A 268 -15.45 2.28 -11.56
C LYS A 268 -15.45 0.81 -11.13
N LEU A 269 -14.85 -0.06 -11.93
CA LEU A 269 -14.73 -1.48 -11.63
C LEU A 269 -13.87 -1.72 -10.38
N LEU A 270 -12.67 -1.12 -10.32
CA LEU A 270 -11.81 -1.17 -9.14
C LEU A 270 -12.56 -0.73 -7.87
N ASN A 271 -13.27 0.40 -7.93
CA ASN A 271 -14.03 0.92 -6.79
C ASN A 271 -15.22 0.02 -6.42
N SER A 272 -15.92 -0.54 -7.40
CA SER A 272 -17.06 -1.45 -7.18
C SER A 272 -16.60 -2.75 -6.50
N ILE A 273 -15.53 -3.36 -6.99
CA ILE A 273 -14.96 -4.59 -6.42
C ILE A 273 -14.54 -4.33 -4.97
N ARG A 274 -13.82 -3.24 -4.73
CA ARG A 274 -13.39 -2.81 -3.40
C ARG A 274 -14.57 -2.69 -2.43
N ASN A 275 -15.56 -1.89 -2.80
CA ASN A 275 -16.72 -1.62 -1.94
C ASN A 275 -17.52 -2.89 -1.64
N ARG A 276 -17.71 -3.76 -2.64
CA ARG A 276 -18.45 -5.00 -2.44
C ARG A 276 -17.72 -5.98 -1.53
N VAL A 277 -16.41 -6.15 -1.67
CA VAL A 277 -15.64 -6.99 -0.74
C VAL A 277 -15.71 -6.45 0.69
N VAL A 278 -15.61 -5.12 0.86
CA VAL A 278 -15.69 -4.48 2.19
C VAL A 278 -17.08 -4.63 2.84
N HIS A 279 -18.16 -4.49 2.07
CA HIS A 279 -19.52 -4.49 2.62
C HIS A 279 -20.21 -5.86 2.63
N SER A 280 -19.85 -6.75 1.70
CA SER A 280 -20.48 -8.06 1.54
C SER A 280 -19.57 -9.21 1.98
N THR A 281 -18.30 -8.94 2.29
CA THR A 281 -17.28 -9.96 2.64
C THR A 281 -17.17 -11.08 1.59
N ASP A 282 -17.48 -10.77 0.33
CA ASP A 282 -17.51 -11.73 -0.77
C ASP A 282 -16.97 -11.10 -2.06
N ILE A 283 -16.50 -11.95 -2.98
CA ILE A 283 -16.02 -11.55 -4.29
C ILE A 283 -17.20 -11.53 -5.27
N PRO A 284 -17.53 -10.35 -5.83
CA PRO A 284 -18.73 -10.17 -6.64
C PRO A 284 -18.86 -11.16 -7.80
N SER A 285 -20.00 -11.85 -7.90
CA SER A 285 -20.29 -12.81 -8.97
C SER A 285 -20.43 -12.15 -10.34
N GLU A 286 -20.68 -10.85 -10.37
CA GLU A 286 -20.85 -10.06 -11.60
C GLU A 286 -19.52 -9.71 -12.27
N ILE A 287 -18.38 -9.89 -11.59
CA ILE A 287 -17.05 -9.69 -12.19
C ILE A 287 -16.79 -10.77 -13.24
N HIS A 288 -17.09 -12.03 -12.90
CA HIS A 288 -16.88 -13.18 -13.77
C HIS A 288 -17.66 -14.39 -13.25
N LYS A 289 -18.13 -15.27 -14.16
CA LYS A 289 -18.90 -16.47 -13.77
C LYS A 289 -18.06 -17.46 -12.96
N ASP A 290 -16.82 -17.67 -13.37
CA ASP A 290 -15.87 -18.56 -12.67
C ASP A 290 -15.36 -17.93 -11.36
N PHE A 291 -15.40 -18.72 -10.28
CA PHE A 291 -14.93 -18.34 -8.95
C PHE A 291 -13.41 -18.12 -8.89
N ASN A 292 -12.62 -18.97 -9.56
CA ASN A 292 -11.16 -18.84 -9.54
C ASN A 292 -10.75 -17.53 -10.21
N ARG A 293 -11.32 -17.26 -11.40
CA ARG A 293 -11.11 -16.01 -12.11
C ARG A 293 -11.54 -14.77 -11.31
N ARG A 294 -12.64 -14.84 -10.57
CA ARG A 294 -13.05 -13.78 -9.62
C ARG A 294 -11.99 -13.53 -8.55
N GLY A 295 -11.46 -14.61 -7.96
CA GLY A 295 -10.36 -14.57 -7.00
C GLY A 295 -9.12 -13.85 -7.54
N GLU A 296 -8.70 -14.18 -8.76
CA GLU A 296 -7.57 -13.55 -9.44
C GLU A 296 -7.77 -12.05 -9.63
N ILE A 297 -8.93 -11.64 -10.14
CA ILE A 297 -9.25 -10.23 -10.37
C ILE A 297 -9.28 -9.46 -9.04
N ALA A 298 -9.88 -10.04 -8.00
CA ALA A 298 -9.90 -9.45 -6.66
C ALA A 298 -8.48 -9.29 -6.08
N ALA A 299 -7.61 -10.29 -6.28
CA ALA A 299 -6.21 -10.22 -5.86
C ALA A 299 -5.43 -9.12 -6.62
N CYS A 300 -5.70 -8.94 -7.92
CA CYS A 300 -5.13 -7.85 -8.71
C CYS A 300 -5.61 -6.49 -8.21
N VAL A 301 -6.91 -6.34 -7.94
CA VAL A 301 -7.50 -5.11 -7.36
C VAL A 301 -6.88 -4.79 -5.99
N LEU A 302 -6.71 -5.79 -5.13
CA LEU A 302 -6.00 -5.66 -3.86
C LEU A 302 -4.57 -5.11 -4.09
N ALA A 303 -3.82 -5.72 -5.00
CA ALA A 303 -2.45 -5.33 -5.28
C ALA A 303 -2.36 -3.89 -5.80
N ILE A 304 -3.19 -3.51 -6.79
CA ILE A 304 -3.25 -2.15 -7.35
C ILE A 304 -3.60 -1.13 -6.27
N THR A 305 -4.61 -1.43 -5.44
CA THR A 305 -5.04 -0.54 -4.35
C THR A 305 -3.93 -0.33 -3.32
N SER A 306 -3.18 -1.40 -3.00
CA SER A 306 -2.04 -1.34 -2.08
C SER A 306 -0.87 -0.53 -2.66
N GLU A 307 -0.59 -0.68 -3.96
CA GLU A 307 0.43 0.09 -4.69
C GLU A 307 0.10 1.59 -4.71
N ILE A 308 -1.17 1.96 -4.97
CA ILE A 308 -1.62 3.36 -4.91
C ILE A 308 -1.33 3.97 -3.53
N CYS A 309 -1.69 3.25 -2.46
CA CYS A 309 -1.43 3.70 -1.09
C CYS A 309 0.07 3.84 -0.82
N SER A 310 0.86 2.84 -1.22
CA SER A 310 2.29 2.78 -0.96
C SER A 310 3.05 3.88 -1.72
N VAL A 311 2.71 4.13 -2.98
CA VAL A 311 3.26 5.23 -3.79
C VAL A 311 2.96 6.58 -3.14
N TYR A 312 1.73 6.78 -2.64
CA TYR A 312 1.36 8.03 -1.98
C TYR A 312 2.12 8.25 -0.67
N ILE A 313 2.17 7.23 0.20
CA ILE A 313 2.93 7.29 1.46
C ILE A 313 4.41 7.56 1.18
N ALA A 314 5.00 6.87 0.20
CA ALA A 314 6.40 7.07 -0.19
C ALA A 314 6.66 8.50 -0.70
N GLY A 315 5.73 9.04 -1.51
CA GLY A 315 5.79 10.42 -2.00
C GLY A 315 5.76 11.45 -0.87
N VAL A 316 4.81 11.34 0.05
CA VAL A 316 4.68 12.25 1.20
C VAL A 316 5.88 12.15 2.15
N SER A 317 6.42 10.95 2.35
CA SER A 317 7.57 10.72 3.23
C SER A 317 8.93 11.02 2.60
N GLY A 318 8.98 11.43 1.33
CA GLY A 318 10.21 11.74 0.62
C GLY A 318 11.07 10.52 0.28
N ILE A 319 10.51 9.31 0.34
CA ILE A 319 11.21 8.07 -0.04
C ILE A 319 11.29 8.02 -1.57
N ARG A 320 12.51 7.87 -2.10
CA ARG A 320 12.77 7.78 -3.54
C ARG A 320 13.53 6.51 -3.84
N ASP A 321 12.98 5.69 -4.73
CA ASP A 321 13.59 4.45 -5.20
C ASP A 321 13.00 4.08 -6.56
N PHE A 322 13.78 3.39 -7.39
CA PHE A 322 13.33 2.93 -8.71
C PHE A 322 12.07 2.05 -8.62
N GLN A 323 11.92 1.25 -7.54
CA GLN A 323 10.74 0.41 -7.33
C GLN A 323 9.45 1.24 -7.24
N ILE A 324 9.50 2.44 -6.64
CA ILE A 324 8.34 3.34 -6.53
C ILE A 324 7.93 3.87 -7.89
N GLU A 325 8.90 4.27 -8.72
CA GLU A 325 8.66 4.72 -10.09
C GLU A 325 8.09 3.59 -10.96
N GLN A 326 8.59 2.37 -10.77
CA GLN A 326 8.05 1.20 -11.43
C GLN A 326 6.60 0.90 -11.00
N SER A 327 6.28 1.02 -9.71
CA SER A 327 4.92 0.91 -9.19
C SER A 327 3.99 1.98 -9.76
N ARG A 328 4.44 3.24 -9.86
CA ARG A 328 3.69 4.32 -10.54
C ARG A 328 3.36 3.94 -11.98
N LYS A 329 4.35 3.44 -12.73
CA LYS A 329 4.14 2.99 -14.11
C LYS A 329 3.11 1.87 -14.19
N TYR A 330 3.18 0.86 -13.33
CA TYR A 330 2.21 -0.24 -13.32
C TYR A 330 0.78 0.23 -13.03
N ILE A 331 0.59 1.20 -12.13
CA ILE A 331 -0.73 1.78 -11.84
C ILE A 331 -1.26 2.52 -13.08
N VAL A 332 -0.42 3.34 -13.72
CA VAL A 332 -0.79 4.09 -14.93
C VAL A 332 -1.12 3.14 -16.08
N ASP A 333 -0.30 2.12 -16.31
CA ASP A 333 -0.53 1.11 -17.35
C ASP A 333 -1.85 0.36 -17.11
N PHE A 334 -2.19 0.06 -15.85
CA PHE A 334 -3.46 -0.57 -15.52
C PHE A 334 -4.65 0.31 -15.93
N PHE A 335 -4.64 1.60 -15.58
CA PHE A 335 -5.75 2.48 -15.96
C PHE A 335 -5.82 2.69 -17.46
N LYS A 336 -4.68 2.88 -18.14
CA LYS A 336 -4.64 3.15 -19.58
C LYS A 336 -5.02 1.94 -20.43
N THR A 337 -4.45 0.77 -20.12
CA THR A 337 -4.52 -0.41 -21.00
C THR A 337 -5.13 -1.65 -20.34
N GLY A 338 -5.41 -1.62 -19.04
CA GLY A 338 -5.86 -2.80 -18.29
C GLY A 338 -4.73 -3.76 -17.91
N VAL A 339 -3.47 -3.38 -18.14
CA VAL A 339 -2.29 -4.22 -17.86
C VAL A 339 -1.65 -3.82 -16.53
N PHE A 340 -1.53 -4.77 -15.60
CA PHE A 340 -0.83 -4.58 -14.34
C PHE A 340 0.29 -5.62 -14.22
N ARG A 341 1.56 -5.18 -14.09
CA ARG A 341 2.73 -6.08 -14.00
C ARG A 341 2.78 -7.13 -15.13
N ASN A 342 2.53 -6.67 -16.36
CA ASN A 342 2.41 -7.48 -17.58
C ASN A 342 1.16 -8.37 -17.67
N HIS A 343 0.27 -8.37 -16.67
CA HIS A 343 -0.97 -9.15 -16.67
C HIS A 343 -2.15 -8.29 -17.16
N LYS A 344 -2.84 -8.71 -18.22
CA LYS A 344 -4.12 -8.15 -18.69
C LYS A 344 -5.24 -8.56 -17.74
N VAL A 345 -5.40 -7.78 -16.67
CA VAL A 345 -6.16 -8.17 -15.46
C VAL A 345 -7.55 -8.71 -15.78
N PHE A 346 -8.26 -8.12 -16.74
CA PHE A 346 -9.64 -8.52 -17.06
C PHE A 346 -9.74 -9.51 -18.23
N ASP A 347 -8.72 -9.62 -19.06
CA ASP A 347 -8.79 -10.35 -20.34
C ASP A 347 -8.09 -11.70 -20.32
N GLU A 348 -7.13 -11.93 -19.42
CA GLU A 348 -6.37 -13.19 -19.37
C GLU A 348 -6.35 -13.81 -17.97
N ASP A 349 -6.68 -15.09 -17.86
CA ASP A 349 -6.50 -15.87 -16.63
C ASP A 349 -5.01 -16.09 -16.31
N TYR A 350 -4.72 -16.57 -15.09
CA TYR A 350 -3.34 -16.73 -14.63
C TYR A 350 -2.55 -17.75 -15.48
N GLU A 351 -3.19 -18.82 -15.96
CA GLU A 351 -2.53 -19.84 -16.78
C GLU A 351 -2.14 -19.28 -18.15
N THR A 352 -3.06 -18.56 -18.80
CA THR A 352 -2.83 -17.88 -20.08
C THR A 352 -1.73 -16.82 -19.94
N PHE A 353 -1.75 -16.05 -18.86
CA PHE A 353 -0.70 -15.09 -18.53
C PHE A 353 0.67 -15.75 -18.42
N PHE A 354 0.75 -16.85 -17.65
CA PHE A 354 2.02 -17.54 -17.43
C PHE A 354 2.54 -18.19 -18.71
N ALA A 355 1.67 -18.84 -19.49
CA ALA A 355 2.03 -19.43 -20.78
C ALA A 355 2.54 -18.37 -21.77
N ARG A 356 1.91 -17.19 -21.82
CA ARG A 356 2.37 -16.07 -22.65
C ARG A 356 3.71 -15.53 -22.18
N LEU A 357 3.91 -15.36 -20.88
CA LEU A 357 5.19 -14.94 -20.32
C LEU A 357 6.31 -15.95 -20.65
N GLU A 358 6.05 -17.23 -20.46
CA GLU A 358 7.00 -18.30 -20.77
C GLU A 358 7.31 -18.35 -22.27
N GLY A 359 6.30 -18.23 -23.13
CA GLY A 359 6.49 -18.11 -24.58
C GLY A 359 7.35 -16.90 -24.97
N ASN A 360 7.11 -15.73 -24.39
CA ASN A 360 7.94 -14.54 -24.62
C ASN A 360 9.38 -14.75 -24.14
N TRP A 361 9.57 -15.45 -23.02
CA TRP A 361 10.90 -15.76 -22.49
C TRP A 361 11.69 -16.73 -23.39
N LEU A 362 11.03 -17.78 -23.89
CA LEU A 362 11.65 -18.79 -24.75
C LEU A 362 11.96 -18.25 -26.14
N ASN A 363 11.13 -17.35 -26.67
CA ASN A 363 11.22 -16.87 -28.05
C ASN A 363 12.03 -15.57 -28.21
N GLY A 364 12.59 -15.01 -27.13
CA GLY A 364 13.44 -13.81 -27.20
C GLY A 364 12.72 -12.52 -27.58
N ASN A 365 11.38 -12.53 -27.65
CA ASN A 365 10.60 -11.32 -27.85
C ASN A 365 10.65 -10.49 -26.56
N GLY A 366 11.14 -9.24 -26.66
CA GLY A 366 11.24 -8.32 -25.53
C GLY A 366 9.92 -8.22 -24.75
N ILE A 367 10.03 -8.13 -23.42
CA ILE A 367 8.90 -7.88 -22.50
C ILE A 367 8.51 -6.42 -22.59
#